data_AF-A0A7C9A6P6-F1
#
_entry.id   AF-A0A7C9A6P6-F1
#
_cell.length_a   1.000
_cell.length_b   1.000
_cell.length_c   1.000
_cell.angle_alpha   90.00
_cell.angle_beta   90.00
_cell.angle_gamma   90.00
#
_symmetry.space_group_name_H-M   'P 1'
#
loop_
_entity.id
_entity.type
_entity.pdbx_description
1 polymer ?
#
loop_
_entity_poly.entity_id
_entity_poly.type
_entity_poly.pdbx_seq_one_letter_code
_entity_poly.pdbx_strand_id
1 'polypeptide(L)'
;ELKLLTGGVLLLRNKFFIILYRGKDFLPKNIADMVVERETELKQWQLHEEDARVRAAGTLHMDTETTADTSLAGTFSEFQHIETICGRINDIKSEDEVKLEAEKER
;
A
#
# COMPACT_ATOMS: atom_id res chain seq x y z
N GLU A 1 17.20 -19.60 12.85
CA GLU A 1 15.85 -19.82 13.41
C GLU A 1 15.23 -18.54 13.98
N LEU A 2 15.73 -17.95 15.08
CA LEU A 2 15.11 -16.75 15.69
C LEU A 2 15.00 -15.51 14.78
N LYS A 3 16.06 -15.21 14.01
CA LYS A 3 16.04 -14.15 12.99
C LYS A 3 14.99 -14.40 11.89
N LEU A 4 14.67 -15.67 11.62
CA LEU A 4 13.66 -16.03 10.62
C LEU A 4 12.23 -15.91 11.21
N LEU A 5 12.07 -16.29 12.49
CA LEU A 5 10.79 -16.23 13.20
C LEU A 5 10.36 -14.80 13.50
N THR A 6 11.31 -13.98 13.96
CA THR A 6 11.10 -12.56 14.20
C THR A 6 11.98 -11.84 13.20
N GLY A 7 11.54 -11.29 12.08
CA GLY A 7 12.44 -10.69 11.05
C GLY A 7 13.44 -9.60 11.47
N GLY A 8 13.75 -9.41 12.77
CA GLY A 8 14.78 -8.54 13.31
C GLY A 8 16.19 -9.14 13.40
N VAL A 9 17.13 -8.29 13.80
CA VAL A 9 18.57 -8.56 13.89
C VAL A 9 18.94 -8.98 15.31
N LEU A 10 19.65 -10.09 15.46
CA LEU A 10 20.19 -10.52 16.75
C LEU A 10 21.32 -9.57 17.17
N LEU A 11 21.17 -8.90 18.31
CA LEU A 11 22.20 -8.03 18.87
C LEU A 11 23.07 -8.77 19.88
N LEU A 12 22.45 -9.56 20.77
CA LEU A 12 23.16 -10.24 21.84
C LEU A 12 22.44 -11.55 22.21
N ARG A 13 23.22 -12.59 22.48
CA ARG A 13 22.73 -13.86 23.01
C ARG A 13 23.63 -14.35 24.13
N ASN A 14 23.06 -14.56 25.31
CA ASN A 14 23.72 -15.21 26.45
C ASN A 14 22.81 -16.35 26.96
N LYS A 15 23.27 -17.11 27.95
CA LYS A 15 22.55 -18.20 28.63
C LYS A 15 21.19 -17.76 29.19
N PHE A 16 21.05 -16.50 29.60
CA PHE A 16 19.85 -16.01 30.29
C PHE A 16 18.91 -15.17 29.44
N PHE A 17 19.41 -14.54 28.36
CA PHE A 17 18.61 -13.63 27.55
C PHE A 17 19.09 -13.55 26.11
N ILE A 18 18.16 -13.14 25.26
CA ILE A 18 18.36 -12.86 23.84
C ILE A 18 17.83 -11.45 23.59
N ILE A 19 18.65 -10.58 23.03
CA ILE A 19 18.28 -9.22 22.65
C ILE A 19 18.25 -9.13 21.14
N LEU A 20 17.11 -8.73 20.58
CA LEU A 20 16.94 -8.51 19.15
C LEU A 20 16.50 -7.07 18.90
N TYR A 21 17.04 -6.48 17.84
CA TYR A 21 16.51 -5.26 17.27
C TYR A 21 15.55 -5.63 16.14
N ARG A 22 14.27 -5.35 16.34
CA ARG A 22 13.28 -5.34 15.27
C ARG A 22 12.86 -3.88 15.09
N GLY A 23 12.82 -3.41 13.85
CA GLY A 23 12.56 -2.01 13.55
C GLY A 23 11.16 -1.56 13.99
N LYS A 24 10.75 -0.40 13.48
CA LYS A 24 9.41 0.17 13.74
C LYS A 24 8.28 -0.58 13.01
N ASP A 25 8.62 -1.62 12.24
CA ASP A 25 7.69 -2.50 11.52
C ASP A 25 6.93 -3.47 12.43
N PHE A 26 7.37 -3.64 13.69
CA PHE A 26 6.65 -4.49 14.63
C PHE A 26 5.45 -3.76 15.24
N LEU A 27 4.25 -4.20 14.87
CA LEU A 27 3.00 -3.82 15.52
C LEU A 27 2.48 -5.00 16.38
N PRO A 28 2.20 -4.78 17.67
CA PRO A 28 1.40 -5.71 18.46
C PRO A 28 0.09 -6.04 17.74
N LYS A 29 -0.39 -7.29 17.85
CA LYS A 29 -1.53 -7.80 17.07
C LYS A 29 -2.76 -6.89 17.17
N ASN A 30 -3.11 -6.45 18.38
CA ASN A 30 -4.23 -5.53 18.61
C ASN A 30 -4.07 -4.18 17.88
N ILE A 31 -2.85 -3.65 17.79
CA ILE A 31 -2.57 -2.41 17.06
C ILE A 31 -2.65 -2.68 15.55
N ALA A 32 -2.13 -3.81 15.08
CA ALA A 32 -2.24 -4.20 13.67
C ALA A 32 -3.72 -4.36 13.26
N ASP A 33 -4.53 -5.05 14.05
CA ASP A 33 -5.96 -5.24 13.81
C ASP A 33 -6.69 -3.89 13.77
N MET A 34 -6.38 -2.96 14.69
CA MET A 34 -6.95 -1.61 14.71
C MET A 34 -6.54 -0.77 13.49
N VAL A 35 -5.31 -0.92 12.99
CA VAL A 35 -4.87 -0.25 11.76
C VAL A 35 -5.65 -0.77 10.57
N VAL A 36 -5.81 -2.09 10.44
CA VAL A 36 -6.61 -2.70 9.36
C VAL A 36 -8.06 -2.22 9.42
N GLU A 37 -8.69 -2.22 10.60
CA GLU A 37 -10.04 -1.71 10.79
C GLU A 37 -10.16 -0.26 10.30
N ARG A 38 -9.23 0.61 10.71
CA ARG A 38 -9.22 2.02 10.28
C ARG A 38 -9.02 2.18 8.78
N GLU A 39 -8.13 1.41 8.17
CA GLU A 39 -7.96 1.44 6.71
C GLU A 39 -9.22 1.00 5.98
N THR A 40 -9.94 0.00 6.51
CA THR A 40 -11.22 -0.43 5.92
C THR A 40 -12.29 0.64 6.04
N GLU A 41 -12.42 1.30 7.20
CA GLU A 41 -13.35 2.42 7.40
C GLU A 41 -13.06 3.57 6.42
N LEU A 42 -11.80 3.96 6.27
CA LEU A 42 -11.40 5.03 5.35
C LEU A 42 -11.72 4.68 3.89
N LYS A 43 -11.49 3.44 3.47
CA LYS A 43 -11.86 2.98 2.12
C LYS A 43 -13.37 3.06 1.88
N GLN A 44 -14.20 2.74 2.87
CA GLN A 44 -15.66 2.90 2.74
C GLN A 44 -16.05 4.36 2.54
N TRP A 45 -15.45 5.28 3.29
CA TRP A 45 -15.70 6.71 3.13
C TRP A 45 -15.28 7.23 1.76
N GLN A 46 -14.13 6.79 1.26
CA GLN A 46 -13.64 7.17 -0.06
C GLN A 46 -14.57 6.69 -1.19
N LEU A 47 -15.12 5.47 -1.08
CA LEU A 47 -16.12 4.97 -2.03
C LEU A 47 -17.41 5.77 -2.00
N HIS A 48 -17.88 6.15 -0.80
CA HIS A 48 -19.08 6.96 -0.65
C HIS A 48 -18.91 8.36 -1.23
N GLU A 49 -17.75 8.99 -1.01
CA GLU A 49 -17.39 10.27 -1.62
C GLU A 49 -17.38 10.19 -3.16
N GLU A 50 -16.75 9.15 -3.72
CA GLU A 50 -16.66 8.97 -5.17
C GLU A 50 -18.05 8.73 -5.80
N ASP A 51 -18.92 7.94 -5.17
CA ASP A 51 -20.31 7.77 -5.63
C ASP A 51 -21.07 9.11 -5.64
N ALA A 52 -20.92 9.92 -4.58
CA ALA A 52 -21.50 11.26 -4.52
C ALA A 52 -20.95 12.18 -5.62
N ARG A 53 -19.64 12.12 -5.89
CA ARG A 53 -18.98 12.87 -6.96
C ARG A 53 -19.54 12.50 -8.33
N VAL A 54 -19.64 11.19 -8.63
CA VAL A 54 -20.16 10.68 -9.92
C VAL A 54 -21.61 11.12 -10.14
N ARG A 55 -22.46 11.05 -9.11
CA ARG A 55 -23.85 11.52 -9.17
C ARG A 55 -23.95 13.03 -9.44
N ALA A 56 -23.13 13.82 -8.77
CA ALA A 56 -23.09 15.27 -8.97
C ALA A 56 -22.63 15.62 -10.40
N ALA A 57 -21.56 14.97 -10.88
CA ALA A 57 -21.05 15.16 -12.24
C ALA A 57 -22.09 14.78 -13.32
N GLY A 58 -22.81 13.67 -13.13
CA GLY A 58 -23.87 13.24 -14.04
C GLY A 58 -25.06 14.21 -14.10
N THR A 59 -25.37 14.89 -12.99
CA THR A 59 -26.47 15.88 -12.93
C THR A 59 -26.14 17.15 -13.72
N LEU A 60 -24.87 17.54 -13.80
CA LEU A 60 -24.42 18.72 -14.55
C LEU A 60 -24.37 18.50 -16.07
N HIS A 61 -24.49 17.26 -16.55
CA HIS A 61 -24.27 16.89 -17.95
C HIS A 61 -25.55 16.85 -18.82
N MET A 62 -26.64 17.46 -18.37
CA MET A 62 -27.97 17.30 -19.00
C MET A 62 -28.22 18.13 -20.28
N ASP A 63 -27.34 19.07 -20.66
CA ASP A 63 -27.66 20.06 -21.72
C ASP A 63 -26.76 20.09 -22.96
N THR A 64 -25.76 19.22 -23.13
CA THR A 64 -24.95 19.23 -24.36
C THR A 64 -24.53 17.84 -24.83
N GLU A 65 -25.05 17.44 -26.00
CA GLU A 65 -24.53 16.33 -26.81
C GLU A 65 -23.07 16.62 -27.23
N THR A 66 -22.07 16.31 -26.40
CA THR A 66 -20.69 16.11 -26.87
C THR A 66 -19.88 15.25 -25.89
N THR A 67 -19.65 14.00 -26.28
CA THR A 67 -18.54 13.10 -25.92
C THR A 67 -17.84 13.30 -24.55
N ALA A 68 -18.31 12.53 -23.55
CA ALA A 68 -17.58 11.52 -22.77
C ALA A 68 -16.18 11.79 -22.16
N ASP A 69 -15.59 12.97 -22.24
CA ASP A 69 -14.27 13.21 -21.65
C ASP A 69 -14.41 13.85 -20.26
N THR A 70 -14.98 13.08 -19.32
CA THR A 70 -14.85 13.44 -17.90
C THR A 70 -13.39 13.28 -17.52
N SER A 71 -12.71 14.40 -17.21
CA SER A 71 -11.32 14.36 -16.75
C SER A 71 -11.18 13.38 -15.58
N LEU A 72 -10.30 12.40 -15.73
CA LEU A 72 -9.98 11.41 -14.72
C LEU A 72 -9.11 12.03 -13.59
N ALA A 73 -8.44 13.14 -13.87
CA ALA A 73 -7.50 13.75 -12.93
C ALA A 73 -8.17 14.17 -11.61
N GLY A 74 -7.55 13.80 -10.49
CA GLY A 74 -8.02 14.04 -9.14
C GLY A 74 -9.14 13.10 -8.67
N THR A 75 -9.52 12.09 -9.44
CA THR A 75 -10.60 11.14 -9.08
C THR A 75 -10.07 9.90 -8.38
N PHE A 76 -10.95 9.20 -7.65
CA PHE A 76 -10.58 7.93 -7.03
C PHE A 76 -10.16 6.87 -8.07
N SER A 77 -10.75 6.92 -9.28
CA SER A 77 -10.37 6.02 -10.36
C SER A 77 -8.95 6.28 -10.88
N GLU A 78 -8.49 7.54 -10.91
CA GLU A 78 -7.07 7.86 -11.19
C GLU A 78 -6.15 7.25 -10.14
N PHE A 79 -6.51 7.42 -8.86
CA PHE A 79 -5.73 6.88 -7.75
C PHE A 79 -5.56 5.34 -7.87
N GLN A 80 -6.66 4.62 -8.11
CA GLN A 80 -6.62 3.16 -8.32
C GLN A 80 -5.77 2.76 -9.54
N HIS A 81 -5.83 3.55 -10.60
CA HIS A 81 -5.01 3.33 -11.79
C HIS A 81 -3.52 3.47 -11.47
N ILE A 82 -3.15 4.53 -10.73
CA ILE A 82 -1.77 4.76 -10.27
C ILE A 82 -1.32 3.63 -9.34
N GLU A 83 -2.12 3.22 -8.35
CA GLU A 83 -1.79 2.10 -7.46
C GLU A 83 -1.50 0.81 -8.24
N THR A 84 -2.31 0.51 -9.26
CA THR A 84 -2.12 -0.67 -10.11
C THR A 84 -0.81 -0.60 -10.88
N ILE A 85 -0.46 0.56 -11.43
CA ILE A 85 0.79 0.77 -12.15
C ILE A 85 1.99 0.64 -11.19
N CYS A 86 1.94 1.32 -10.04
CA CYS A 86 3.01 1.30 -9.05
C CYS A 86 3.23 -0.08 -8.42
N GLY A 87 2.15 -0.82 -8.15
CA GLY A 87 2.22 -2.20 -7.67
C GLY A 87 3.02 -3.10 -8.62
N ARG A 88 2.70 -3.05 -9.92
CA ARG A 88 3.44 -3.80 -10.95
C ARG A 88 4.91 -3.40 -11.03
N ILE A 89 5.23 -2.11 -10.86
CA ILE A 89 6.62 -1.64 -10.91
C ILE A 89 7.45 -2.21 -9.75
N ASN A 90 6.86 -2.34 -8.56
CA ASN A 90 7.56 -2.93 -7.41
C ASN A 90 7.83 -4.42 -7.60
N ASP A 91 6.90 -5.16 -8.23
CA ASP A 91 7.10 -6.58 -8.56
C ASP A 91 8.26 -6.75 -9.56
N ILE A 92 8.30 -5.90 -10.61
CA ILE A 92 9.34 -5.93 -11.66
C ILE A 92 10.73 -5.58 -11.11
N LYS A 93 10.85 -4.64 -10.16
CA LYS A 93 12.14 -4.30 -9.54
C LYS A 93 12.66 -5.35 -8.57
N SER A 94 11.78 -6.19 -8.01
CA SER A 94 12.13 -7.14 -6.96
C SER A 94 12.91 -8.38 -7.44
N GLU A 95 12.78 -8.77 -8.72
CA GLU A 95 13.35 -10.03 -9.22
C GLU A 95 14.73 -9.88 -9.88
N ASP A 96 14.97 -8.80 -10.62
CA ASP A 96 16.17 -8.65 -11.46
C ASP A 96 17.25 -7.77 -10.81
N GLU A 97 16.89 -6.72 -10.07
CA GLU A 97 17.84 -5.78 -9.46
C GLU A 97 18.53 -6.39 -8.23
N VAL A 98 17.82 -7.19 -7.43
CA VAL A 98 18.35 -7.87 -6.24
C VAL A 98 19.38 -8.96 -6.60
N LYS A 99 19.20 -9.67 -7.71
CA LYS A 99 20.16 -10.69 -8.19
C LYS A 99 21.42 -10.05 -8.75
N LEU A 100 21.29 -8.94 -9.46
CA LEU A 100 22.41 -8.25 -10.10
C LEU A 100 23.31 -7.54 -9.07
N GLU A 101 22.73 -6.97 -8.02
CA GLU A 101 23.49 -6.34 -6.92
C GLU A 101 24.29 -7.38 -6.11
N ALA A 102 23.69 -8.55 -5.84
CA ALA A 102 24.35 -9.65 -5.12
C ALA A 102 25.51 -10.29 -5.91
N GLU A 103 25.51 -10.19 -7.23
CA GLU A 103 26.58 -10.71 -8.09
C GLU A 103 27.73 -9.71 -8.26
N LYS A 104 27.47 -8.40 -8.13
CA LYS A 104 28.52 -7.35 -8.12
C LYS A 104 29.36 -7.33 -6.85
N GLU A 105 28.85 -7.89 -5.75
CA GLU A 105 29.54 -7.93 -4.45
C GLU A 105 30.31 -9.25 -4.22
N ARG A 106 30.49 -10.05 -5.28
CA ARG A 106 31.22 -11.33 -5.29
C ARG A 106 32.58 -11.21 -6.00
#